data_AF-A0AAV0G4C4-F1
#
_entry.id   AF-A0AAV0G4C4-F1
#
_cell.length_a   1.000
_cell.length_b   1.000
_cell.length_c   1.000
_cell.angle_alpha   90.00
_cell.angle_beta   90.00
_cell.angle_gamma   90.00
#
_symmetry.space_group_name_H-M   'P 1'
#
loop_
_entity.id
_entity.type
_entity.pdbx_description
1 polymer ?
#
loop_
_entity_poly.entity_id
_entity_poly.type
_entity_poly.pdbx_seq_one_letter_code
_entity_poly.pdbx_strand_id
1 'polypeptide(L)'
;MGLHELSERERKREGTMGLILEGEGDEIPSTRDDDVLLPPSNFSAVEGQCIYRSGLPQPSSFAFLRSLNLSSVIYLCQEPYPEENKEFIRLNNIKLFHFGIDGTKM
;
A
#
# COMPACT_ATOMS: atom_id res chain seq x y z
N MET A 1 59.06 -12.65 1.68
CA MET A 1 59.66 -11.45 2.30
C MET A 1 59.05 -10.26 1.58
N GLY A 2 58.19 -9.40 2.13
CA GLY A 2 57.74 -9.22 3.49
C GLY A 2 56.30 -8.65 3.52
N LEU A 3 55.77 -8.60 4.75
CA LEU A 3 54.50 -8.02 5.16
C LEU A 3 54.65 -6.49 5.38
N HIS A 4 53.51 -5.82 5.64
CA HIS A 4 53.28 -4.40 5.95
C HIS A 4 53.16 -3.48 4.70
N GLU A 5 52.18 -2.58 4.57
CA GLU A 5 51.51 -1.76 5.58
C GLU A 5 50.13 -1.25 5.11
N LEU A 6 49.34 -0.84 6.10
CA LEU A 6 47.91 -0.52 6.11
C LEU A 6 47.54 0.83 5.46
N SER A 7 46.24 0.97 5.18
CA SER A 7 45.43 2.19 5.41
C SER A 7 45.70 3.41 4.52
N GLU A 8 44.69 3.83 3.74
CA GLU A 8 43.94 5.07 4.02
C GLU A 8 42.96 5.44 2.88
N ARG A 9 41.69 5.58 3.28
CA ARG A 9 40.75 6.65 2.89
C ARG A 9 40.08 6.60 1.51
N GLU A 10 38.83 6.17 1.59
CA GLU A 10 37.69 6.59 0.78
C GLU A 10 37.75 8.07 0.36
N ARG A 11 37.57 8.34 -0.94
CA ARG A 11 36.96 9.60 -1.39
C ARG A 11 35.93 9.33 -2.49
N LYS A 12 34.71 9.12 -2.00
CA LYS A 12 33.42 9.50 -2.57
C LYS A 12 33.51 10.67 -3.55
N ARG A 13 32.90 10.51 -4.73
CA ARG A 13 32.05 11.51 -5.40
C ARG A 13 31.23 10.81 -6.48
N GLU A 14 29.96 10.64 -6.15
CA GLU A 14 28.87 10.12 -6.97
C GLU A 14 28.60 11.02 -8.18
N GLY A 15 28.05 10.37 -9.21
CA GLY A 15 27.95 10.83 -10.58
C GLY A 15 27.08 12.07 -10.79
N THR A 16 27.48 12.83 -11.79
CA THR A 16 26.65 13.83 -12.46
C THR A 16 26.53 13.42 -13.92
N MET A 17 25.28 13.20 -14.33
CA MET A 17 24.69 13.31 -15.67
C MET A 17 25.56 13.02 -16.90
N GLY A 18 25.15 11.98 -17.64
CA GLY A 18 25.33 11.87 -19.08
C GLY A 18 24.10 11.19 -19.67
N LEU A 19 23.24 11.99 -20.30
CA LEU A 19 22.12 11.55 -21.15
C LEU A 19 22.66 11.05 -22.51
N ILE A 20 21.73 10.46 -23.27
CA ILE A 20 21.71 10.15 -24.71
C ILE A 20 22.15 8.71 -25.05
N LEU A 21 21.20 7.88 -25.52
CA LEU A 21 21.00 7.56 -26.94
C LEU A 21 19.84 6.59 -27.14
N GLU A 22 18.98 6.96 -28.08
CA GLU A 22 17.81 6.22 -28.56
C GLU A 22 18.25 4.92 -29.26
N GLY A 23 17.52 3.84 -28.98
CA GLY A 23 17.70 2.54 -29.62
C GLY A 23 16.36 1.85 -29.77
N GLU A 24 15.90 1.77 -31.01
CA GLU A 24 14.76 0.99 -31.51
C GLU A 24 14.84 -0.46 -30.98
N GLY A 25 13.80 -0.92 -30.29
CA GLY A 25 13.73 -2.26 -29.72
C GLY A 25 12.29 -2.75 -29.67
N ASP A 26 12.01 -3.76 -30.49
CA ASP A 26 10.81 -4.58 -30.48
C ASP A 26 10.60 -5.20 -29.07
N GLU A 27 9.35 -5.22 -28.61
CA GLU A 27 8.83 -6.00 -27.46
C GLU A 27 9.28 -5.60 -26.03
N ILE A 28 8.46 -4.80 -25.34
CA ILE A 28 8.25 -4.97 -23.89
C ILE A 28 6.81 -5.46 -23.72
N PRO A 29 6.55 -6.72 -23.34
CA PRO A 29 5.24 -7.08 -22.85
C PRO A 29 5.06 -6.24 -21.59
N SER A 30 4.09 -5.32 -21.60
CA SER A 30 3.75 -4.47 -20.45
C SER A 30 3.57 -5.38 -19.23
N THR A 31 4.64 -5.52 -18.47
CA THR A 31 4.68 -6.32 -17.26
C THR A 31 3.70 -5.66 -16.33
N ARG A 32 2.61 -6.41 -16.07
CA ARG A 32 1.76 -6.39 -14.87
C ARG A 32 1.70 -5.02 -14.24
N ASP A 33 0.55 -4.34 -14.35
CA ASP A 33 0.18 -3.22 -13.48
C ASP A 33 0.83 -3.38 -12.10
N ASP A 34 1.99 -2.75 -11.89
CA ASP A 34 2.54 -2.45 -10.58
C ASP A 34 1.65 -1.31 -10.04
N ASP A 35 0.36 -1.62 -9.92
CA ASP A 35 -0.67 -0.75 -9.40
C ASP A 35 -0.27 -0.56 -7.94
N VAL A 36 0.36 0.57 -7.65
CA VAL A 36 0.90 0.87 -6.32
C VAL A 36 -0.25 0.72 -5.33
N LEU A 37 -0.24 -0.38 -4.57
CA LEU A 37 -1.32 -0.70 -3.66
C LEU A 37 -1.21 0.22 -2.45
N LEU A 38 -2.00 1.29 -2.45
CA LEU A 38 -2.01 2.27 -1.37
C LEU A 38 -2.86 1.74 -0.21
N PRO A 39 -2.29 1.49 0.98
CA PRO A 39 -3.08 1.10 2.13
C PRO A 39 -3.97 2.28 2.58
N PRO A 40 -5.13 2.01 3.18
CA PRO A 40 -5.93 3.05 3.82
C PRO A 40 -5.16 3.74 4.96
N SER A 41 -5.65 4.91 5.40
CA SER A 41 -5.06 5.61 6.55
C SER A 41 -5.04 4.73 7.80
N ASN A 42 -4.01 4.84 8.63
CA ASN A 42 -3.84 4.06 9.87
C ASN A 42 -4.00 2.54 9.71
N PHE A 43 -3.68 1.98 8.54
CA PHE A 43 -3.76 0.54 8.29
C PHE A 43 -2.72 -0.23 9.13
N SER A 44 -3.16 -1.31 9.79
CA SER A 44 -2.28 -2.25 10.49
C SER A 44 -2.96 -3.62 10.65
N ALA A 45 -2.16 -4.68 10.70
CA ALA A 45 -2.62 -6.00 11.12
C ALA A 45 -2.69 -6.05 12.66
N VAL A 46 -3.82 -6.51 13.20
CA VAL A 46 -4.04 -6.64 14.65
C VAL A 46 -3.65 -8.03 15.12
N GLU A 47 -4.17 -9.05 14.42
CA GLU A 47 -3.92 -10.45 14.71
C GLU A 47 -3.67 -11.18 13.39
N GLY A 48 -2.44 -11.70 13.23
CA GLY A 48 -1.99 -12.42 12.04
C GLY A 48 -2.41 -11.77 10.71
N GLN A 49 -2.65 -12.61 9.70
CA GLN A 49 -3.22 -12.22 8.41
C GLN A 49 -4.77 -12.28 8.40
N CYS A 50 -5.44 -12.28 9.55
CA CYS A 50 -6.91 -12.44 9.64
C CYS A 50 -7.65 -11.21 10.14
N ILE A 51 -7.04 -10.35 10.96
CA ILE A 51 -7.67 -9.14 11.49
C ILE A 51 -6.85 -7.91 11.15
N TYR A 52 -7.50 -6.95 10.50
CA TYR A 52 -6.92 -5.68 10.10
C TYR A 52 -7.70 -4.52 10.72
N ARG A 53 -7.02 -3.40 10.93
CA ARG A 53 -7.62 -2.11 11.32
C ARG A 53 -7.16 -1.03 10.35
N SER A 54 -8.01 -0.05 10.10
CA SER A 54 -7.66 1.17 9.38
C SER A 54 -8.64 2.30 9.72
N GLY A 55 -8.35 3.50 9.23
CA GLY A 55 -9.34 4.55 9.02
C GLY A 55 -10.26 4.22 7.84
N LEU A 56 -11.10 5.19 7.47
CA LEU A 56 -12.08 5.04 6.40
C LEU A 56 -11.36 4.84 5.04
N PRO A 57 -11.63 3.73 4.31
CA PRO A 57 -11.07 3.52 2.99
C PRO A 57 -11.46 4.61 2.00
N GLN A 58 -10.55 4.91 1.08
CA GLN A 58 -10.76 5.84 -0.03
C GLN A 58 -10.67 5.04 -1.34
N PRO A 59 -11.23 5.53 -2.46
CA PRO A 59 -11.20 4.79 -3.72
C PRO A 59 -9.79 4.39 -4.19
N SER A 60 -8.78 5.21 -3.89
CA SER A 60 -7.37 4.90 -4.19
C SER A 60 -6.82 3.68 -3.42
N SER A 61 -7.44 3.30 -2.29
CA SER A 61 -7.02 2.13 -1.50
C SER A 61 -7.86 0.87 -1.74
N PHE A 62 -8.85 0.92 -2.64
CA PHE A 62 -9.70 -0.24 -2.94
C PHE A 62 -8.93 -1.38 -3.61
N ALA A 63 -7.94 -1.07 -4.45
CA ALA A 63 -7.06 -2.07 -5.04
C ALA A 63 -6.31 -2.85 -3.94
N PHE A 64 -5.78 -2.14 -2.94
CA PHE A 64 -5.13 -2.75 -1.77
C PHE A 64 -6.11 -3.63 -0.98
N LEU A 65 -7.31 -3.12 -0.66
CA LEU A 65 -8.31 -3.90 0.08
C LEU A 65 -8.75 -5.18 -0.65
N ARG A 66 -8.82 -5.15 -1.99
CA ARG A 66 -9.12 -6.32 -2.80
C ARG A 66 -8.04 -7.40 -2.67
N SER A 67 -6.76 -7.01 -2.58
CA SER A 67 -5.65 -7.95 -2.36
C SER A 67 -5.71 -8.67 -1.00
N LEU A 68 -6.37 -8.08 0.01
CA LEU A 68 -6.56 -8.71 1.32
C LEU A 68 -7.64 -9.79 1.31
N ASN A 69 -8.46 -9.84 0.26
CA ASN A 69 -9.51 -10.85 0.07
C ASN A 69 -10.46 -10.99 1.29
N LEU A 70 -10.89 -9.83 1.81
CA LEU A 70 -11.71 -9.70 3.02
C LEU A 70 -13.07 -10.40 2.88
N SER A 71 -13.58 -10.97 3.97
CA SER A 71 -14.93 -11.54 4.05
C SER A 71 -15.94 -10.60 4.70
N SER A 72 -15.48 -9.74 5.62
CA SER A 72 -16.32 -8.82 6.36
C SER A 72 -15.57 -7.54 6.76
N VAL A 73 -16.35 -6.48 7.01
CA VAL A 73 -15.86 -5.19 7.51
C VAL A 73 -16.73 -4.76 8.68
N ILE A 74 -16.10 -4.26 9.74
CA ILE A 74 -16.75 -3.64 10.88
C ILE A 74 -16.57 -2.13 10.76
N TYR A 75 -17.68 -1.39 10.70
CA TYR A 75 -17.69 0.07 10.65
C TYR A 75 -18.25 0.63 11.95
N LEU A 76 -17.46 1.50 12.58
CA LEU A 76 -17.70 1.95 13.96
C LEU A 76 -18.21 3.40 14.06
N CYS A 77 -18.26 4.15 12.97
CA CYS A 77 -18.69 5.54 12.98
C CYS A 77 -20.23 5.64 13.03
N GLN A 78 -20.78 6.73 13.56
CA GLN A 78 -22.24 6.91 13.65
C GLN A 78 -22.85 7.29 12.29
N GLU A 79 -22.05 7.94 11.46
CA GLU A 79 -22.41 8.38 10.12
C GLU A 79 -22.77 7.19 9.23
N PRO A 80 -23.64 7.37 8.22
CA PRO A 80 -23.89 6.33 7.23
C PRO A 80 -22.61 5.96 6.46
N TYR A 81 -22.43 4.69 6.14
CA TYR A 81 -21.30 4.24 5.33
C TYR A 81 -21.36 4.89 3.92
N PRO A 82 -20.26 5.48 3.39
CA PRO A 82 -20.26 6.15 2.10
C PRO A 82 -20.70 5.23 0.95
N GLU A 83 -21.44 5.78 -0.02
CA GLU A 83 -22.05 4.99 -1.09
C GLU A 83 -21.01 4.29 -1.98
N GLU A 84 -19.92 4.96 -2.31
CA GLU A 84 -18.84 4.37 -3.11
C GLU A 84 -18.19 3.16 -2.40
N ASN A 85 -17.99 3.27 -1.08
CA ASN A 85 -17.49 2.16 -0.28
C ASN A 85 -18.54 1.04 -0.17
N LYS A 86 -19.84 1.35 -0.10
CA LYS A 86 -20.93 0.35 -0.13
C LYS A 86 -20.93 -0.44 -1.44
N GLU A 87 -20.73 0.24 -2.56
CA GLU A 87 -20.65 -0.41 -3.86
C GLU A 87 -19.44 -1.35 -3.93
N PHE A 88 -18.27 -0.88 -3.45
CA PHE A 88 -17.07 -1.71 -3.38
C PHE A 88 -17.29 -3.00 -2.58
N ILE A 89 -17.82 -2.90 -1.36
CA ILE A 89 -18.06 -4.11 -0.54
C ILE A 89 -19.12 -5.02 -1.17
N ARG A 90 -20.14 -4.47 -1.84
CA ARG A 90 -21.18 -5.23 -2.53
C ARG A 90 -20.61 -6.02 -3.70
N LEU A 91 -19.75 -5.41 -4.50
CA LEU A 91 -19.10 -6.04 -5.65
C LEU A 91 -18.08 -7.12 -5.26
N ASN A 92 -17.47 -6.98 -4.08
CA ASN A 92 -16.49 -7.94 -3.56
C ASN A 92 -17.11 -8.95 -2.56
N ASN A 93 -18.44 -8.99 -2.45
CA ASN A 93 -19.18 -9.88 -1.55
C ASN A 93 -18.74 -9.79 -0.07
N ILE A 94 -18.34 -8.60 0.37
CA ILE A 94 -17.90 -8.32 1.74
C ILE A 94 -19.12 -7.97 2.60
N LYS A 95 -19.27 -8.64 3.74
CA LYS A 95 -20.35 -8.35 4.69
C LYS A 95 -20.01 -7.14 5.58
N LEU A 96 -20.84 -6.10 5.53
CA LEU A 96 -20.72 -4.94 6.42
C LEU A 96 -21.49 -5.17 7.73
N PHE A 97 -20.81 -4.92 8.84
CA PHE A 97 -21.39 -4.80 10.17
C PHE A 97 -21.20 -3.36 10.66
N HIS A 98 -22.30 -2.64 10.87
CA HIS A 98 -22.26 -1.24 11.29
C HIS A 98 -22.68 -1.12 12.74
N PHE A 99 -21.77 -0.65 13.59
CA PHE A 99 -22.01 -0.35 15.00
C PHE A 99 -21.57 1.08 15.27
N GLY A 100 -22.47 2.04 15.09
CA GLY A 100 -22.18 3.43 15.43
C GLY A 100 -21.92 3.56 16.93
N ILE A 101 -20.66 3.78 17.31
CA ILE A 101 -20.27 4.01 18.70
C ILE A 101 -20.07 5.50 18.93
N ASP A 102 -20.40 5.97 20.14
CA ASP A 102 -20.02 7.31 20.57
C ASP A 102 -18.52 7.35 20.78
N GLY A 103 -17.84 8.14 19.97
CA GLY A 103 -16.41 8.33 20.09
C GLY A 103 -16.13 8.90 21.49
N THR A 104 -15.19 8.31 22.21
CA THR A 104 -14.70 8.95 23.44
C THR A 104 -14.01 10.24 23.02
N LYS A 105 -14.70 11.37 23.21
CA LYS A 105 -14.11 12.69 23.06
C LYS A 105 -12.95 12.77 24.06
N MET A 106 -11.72 12.86 23.56
CA MET A 106 -10.57 13.22 24.40
C MET A 106 -10.62 14.70 24.76
#